data_AF-A0A9R1M0J5-F1
#
_entry.id   AF-A0A9R1M0J5-F1
#
_cell.length_a   1.000
_cell.length_b   1.000
_cell.length_c   1.000
_cell.angle_alpha   90.00
_cell.angle_beta   90.00
_cell.angle_gamma   90.00
#
_symmetry.space_group_name_H-M   'P 1'
#
loop_
_entity.id
_entity.type
_entity.pdbx_description
1 polymer ?
#
loop_
_entity_poly.entity_id
_entity_poly.type
_entity_poly.pdbx_seq_one_letter_code
_entity_poly.pdbx_strand_id
1 'polypeptide(L)'
;MEGAAEDKFPAGLRVLAVDDDCVCLKQQTVTDAKTALKILRSGKEKFDVVITDVRMQDMDSFKLLELIRLEMDLPVISTLTAQF
;
A
#
# COMPACT_ATOMS: atom_id res chain seq x y z
N MET A 1 25.92 2.98 28.84
CA MET A 1 24.68 3.71 28.52
C MET A 1 24.31 3.28 27.12
N GLU A 2 23.38 2.33 27.02
CA GLU A 2 22.90 1.82 25.73
C GLU A 2 21.99 2.90 25.14
N GLY A 3 22.41 3.50 24.03
CA GLY A 3 21.60 4.50 23.33
C GLY A 3 20.41 3.79 22.74
N ALA A 4 19.22 4.03 23.30
CA ALA A 4 17.98 3.65 22.65
C ALA A 4 17.99 4.28 21.26
N ALA A 5 18.20 3.45 20.24
CA ALA A 5 17.97 3.87 18.86
C ALA A 5 16.52 4.33 18.83
N GLU A 6 16.29 5.62 18.61
CA GLU A 6 14.94 6.13 18.47
C GLU A 6 14.24 5.29 17.39
N ASP A 7 13.16 4.59 17.75
CA ASP A 7 12.28 3.79 16.86
C ASP A 7 11.57 4.72 15.86
N LYS A 8 12.35 5.45 15.07
CA LYS A 8 11.86 6.35 14.04
C LYS A 8 11.66 5.51 12.78
N PHE A 9 10.43 5.53 12.29
CA PHE A 9 10.13 4.96 10.98
C PHE A 9 11.09 5.54 9.94
N PRO A 10 11.65 4.71 9.03
CA PRO A 10 12.65 5.18 8.09
C PRO A 10 12.12 6.37 7.27
N ALA A 11 12.82 7.51 7.38
CA ALA A 11 12.49 8.70 6.62
C ALA A 11 12.81 8.48 5.13
N GLY A 12 11.93 8.95 4.25
CA GLY A 12 12.11 8.85 2.80
C GLY A 12 11.52 7.60 2.15
N LEU A 13 10.87 6.71 2.92
CA LEU A 13 10.11 5.60 2.34
C LEU A 13 8.88 6.11 1.58
N ARG A 14 8.73 5.72 0.33
CA ARG A 14 7.62 6.15 -0.53
C ARG A 14 6.57 5.05 -0.59
N VAL A 15 5.43 5.30 0.05
CA VAL A 15 4.38 4.30 0.25
C VAL A 15 3.17 4.65 -0.63
N LEU A 16 2.64 3.66 -1.35
CA LEU A 16 1.31 3.75 -1.94
C LEU A 16 0.30 3.06 -1.03
N ALA A 17 -0.66 3.83 -0.52
CA ALA A 17 -1.78 3.30 0.25
C ALA A 17 -2.98 3.04 -0.68
N VAL A 18 -3.53 1.83 -0.64
CA VAL A 18 -4.73 1.44 -1.39
C VAL A 18 -5.79 1.01 -0.38
N ASP A 19 -6.82 1.84 -0.23
CA ASP A 19 -7.84 1.68 0.80
C ASP A 19 -9.15 2.29 0.28
N ASP A 20 -10.24 1.52 0.23
CA ASP A 20 -11.56 1.98 -0.16
C ASP A 20 -12.30 2.71 0.98
N ASP A 21 -11.83 2.55 2.22
CA ASP A 21 -12.29 3.31 3.37
C ASP A 21 -11.44 4.60 3.51
N CYS A 22 -12.05 5.75 3.21
CA CYS A 22 -11.40 7.07 3.20
C CYS A 22 -10.86 7.57 4.56
N VAL A 23 -10.88 6.74 5.59
CA VAL A 23 -10.70 7.12 7.00
C VAL A 23 -9.27 6.85 7.51
N CYS A 24 -8.52 5.94 6.89
CA CYS A 24 -7.39 5.30 7.57
C CYS A 24 -5.99 5.84 7.21
N LEU A 25 -5.76 6.45 6.04
CA LEU A 25 -4.39 6.79 5.59
C LEU A 25 -4.32 8.20 4.98
N LYS A 26 -3.54 9.10 5.61
CA LYS A 26 -3.34 10.50 5.19
C LYS A 26 -2.30 10.69 4.06
N GLN A 27 -1.61 9.63 3.62
CA GLN A 27 -0.61 9.69 2.55
C GLN A 27 -1.13 8.99 1.30
N GLN A 28 -1.13 9.73 0.18
CA GLN A 28 -1.36 9.28 -1.20
C GLN A 28 -2.28 8.05 -1.33
N THR A 29 -3.51 8.21 -0.85
CA THR A 29 -4.52 7.17 -0.81
C THR A 29 -5.19 7.03 -2.16
N VAL A 30 -5.25 5.80 -2.68
CA VAL A 30 -6.03 5.46 -3.87
C VAL A 30 -7.18 4.57 -3.42
N THR A 31 -8.40 4.95 -3.80
CA THR A 31 -9.63 4.28 -3.33
C THR A 31 -10.05 3.09 -4.17
N ASP A 32 -9.42 2.89 -5.34
CA ASP A 32 -9.74 1.77 -6.21
C ASP A 32 -8.47 1.13 -6.79
N ALA A 33 -8.51 -0.20 -6.88
CA ALA A 33 -7.36 -0.96 -7.30
C ALA A 33 -7.02 -0.82 -8.80
N LYS A 34 -7.94 -0.37 -9.66
CA LYS A 34 -7.63 -0.11 -11.09
C LYS A 34 -6.75 1.13 -11.21
N THR A 35 -7.07 2.18 -10.47
CA THR A 35 -6.28 3.40 -10.37
C THR A 35 -4.92 3.10 -9.75
N ALA A 36 -4.85 2.25 -8.72
CA ALA A 36 -3.59 1.83 -8.12
C ALA A 36 -2.68 1.15 -9.16
N LEU A 37 -3.21 0.19 -9.94
CA LEU A 37 -2.47 -0.45 -11.03
C LEU A 37 -1.99 0.55 -12.08
N LYS A 38 -2.82 1.51 -12.48
CA LYS A 38 -2.44 2.53 -13.46
C LYS A 38 -1.29 3.40 -12.95
N ILE A 39 -1.35 3.82 -11.70
CA ILE A 39 -0.29 4.62 -11.05
C ILE A 39 1.01 3.83 -10.99
N LEU A 40 0.96 2.59 -10.50
CA LEU A 40 2.13 1.74 -10.39
C LEU A 40 2.75 1.42 -11.75
N ARG A 41 1.95 1.11 -12.77
CA ARG A 41 2.45 0.88 -14.14
C ARG A 41 3.08 2.12 -14.77
N SER A 42 2.63 3.32 -14.37
CA SER A 42 3.14 4.59 -14.91
C SER A 42 4.38 5.11 -14.19
N GLY A 43 4.78 4.51 -13.07
CA GLY A 43 5.93 4.99 -12.30
C GLY A 43 6.18 4.16 -11.05
N LYS A 44 6.46 2.87 -11.22
CA LYS A 44 6.70 1.95 -10.10
C LYS A 44 7.88 2.38 -9.25
N GLU A 45 8.89 2.98 -9.87
CA GLU A 45 10.12 3.48 -9.23
C GLU A 45 9.87 4.60 -8.23
N LYS A 46 8.66 5.15 -8.18
CA LYS A 46 8.22 6.17 -7.22
C LYS A 46 7.78 5.57 -5.89
N PHE A 47 7.65 4.25 -5.80
CA PHE A 47 7.14 3.56 -4.63
C PHE A 47 8.10 2.44 -4.22
N ASP A 48 8.26 2.28 -2.92
CA ASP A 48 9.12 1.26 -2.32
C ASP A 48 8.28 0.11 -1.73
N VAL A 49 7.02 0.39 -1.38
CA VAL A 49 6.07 -0.58 -0.82
C VAL A 49 4.63 -0.13 -1.10
N VAL A 50 3.74 -1.12 -1.28
CA VAL A 50 2.29 -0.90 -1.36
C VAL A 50 1.66 -1.42 -0.07
N ILE A 51 0.71 -0.68 0.49
CA ILE A 51 -0.13 -1.12 1.61
C ILE A 51 -1.57 -1.21 1.10
N THR A 52 -2.23 -2.36 1.23
CA THR A 52 -3.60 -2.56 0.74
C THR A 52 -4.49 -3.22 1.78
N ASP A 53 -5.72 -2.73 1.94
CA ASP A 53 -6.75 -3.50 2.63
C ASP A 53 -7.22 -4.66 1.74
N VAL A 54 -7.41 -5.85 2.32
CA VAL A 54 -8.00 -6.99 1.62
C VAL A 54 -9.50 -6.85 1.35
N ARG A 55 -10.21 -5.99 2.09
CA ARG A 55 -11.68 -5.87 2.01
C ARG A 55 -12.17 -4.76 1.07
N MET A 56 -11.51 -4.59 -0.07
CA MET A 56 -12.01 -3.71 -1.11
C MET A 56 -13.32 -4.27 -1.72
N GLN A 57 -14.43 -3.54 -1.59
CA GLN A 57 -15.74 -4.02 -2.05
C GLN A 57 -15.85 -4.17 -3.58
N ASP A 58 -15.03 -3.43 -4.34
CA ASP A 58 -15.13 -3.32 -5.80
C ASP A 58 -14.06 -4.10 -6.58
N MET A 59 -13.05 -4.68 -5.91
CA MET A 59 -12.04 -5.51 -6.57
C MET A 59 -11.54 -6.63 -5.66
N ASP A 60 -11.28 -7.81 -6.23
CA ASP A 60 -10.44 -8.82 -5.59
C ASP A 60 -9.06 -8.21 -5.28
N SER A 61 -8.87 -7.74 -4.05
CA SER A 61 -7.59 -7.28 -3.49
C SER A 61 -6.47 -8.30 -3.72
N PHE A 62 -6.82 -9.59 -3.75
CA PHE A 62 -5.91 -10.68 -4.11
C PHE A 62 -5.39 -10.61 -5.55
N LYS A 63 -6.22 -10.20 -6.52
CA LYS A 63 -5.76 -9.99 -7.91
C LYS A 63 -4.85 -8.79 -8.02
N LEU A 64 -5.13 -7.71 -7.27
CA LEU A 64 -4.21 -6.58 -7.17
C LEU A 64 -2.85 -7.04 -6.61
N LEU A 65 -2.87 -7.78 -5.50
CA LEU A 65 -1.67 -8.34 -4.86
C LEU A 65 -0.85 -9.19 -5.82
N GLU A 66 -1.52 -10.08 -6.55
CA GLU A 66 -0.87 -10.96 -7.53
C GLU A 66 -0.22 -10.17 -8.66
N LEU A 67 -0.92 -9.19 -9.24
CA LEU A 67 -0.39 -8.36 -10.32
C LEU A 67 0.80 -7.51 -9.88
N ILE A 68 0.75 -6.91 -8.68
CA ILE A 68 1.87 -6.11 -8.15
C ILE A 68 3.10 -6.99 -7.94
N ARG A 69 2.92 -8.17 -7.33
CA ARG A 69 4.03 -9.09 -7.07
C ARG A 69 4.61 -9.69 -8.35
N LEU A 70 3.77 -10.07 -9.31
CA LEU A 70 4.22 -10.73 -10.54
C LEU A 70 4.74 -9.75 -11.61
N GLU A 71 4.07 -8.62 -11.82
CA GLU A 71 4.45 -7.68 -12.89
C GLU A 71 5.53 -6.67 -12.44
N MET A 72 5.53 -6.28 -11.17
CA MET A 72 6.26 -5.09 -10.71
C MET A 72 7.38 -5.40 -9.72
N ASP A 73 7.33 -6.57 -9.07
CA ASP A 73 8.25 -7.02 -8.01
C ASP A 73 8.31 -6.02 -6.83
N LEU A 74 7.16 -5.41 -6.51
CA LEU A 74 7.03 -4.49 -5.38
C LEU A 74 6.57 -5.23 -4.11
N PRO A 75 7.18 -4.96 -2.94
CA PRO A 75 6.68 -5.45 -1.67
C PRO A 75 5.26 -4.96 -1.41
N VAL A 76 4.40 -5.86 -0.91
CA VAL A 76 3.04 -5.50 -0.49
C VAL A 76 2.79 -5.92 0.94
N ILE A 77 2.26 -5.01 1.75
CA ILE A 77 1.73 -5.25 3.08
C ILE A 77 0.22 -5.25 2.98
N SER A 78 -0.41 -6.33 3.42
CA SER A 78 -1.86 -6.46 3.37
C SER A 78 -2.45 -6.27 4.76
N THR A 79 -3.41 -5.35 4.90
CA THR A 79 -4.11 -5.04 6.15
C THR A 79 -5.54 -5.55 6.09
N LEU A 80 -6.12 -5.86 7.25
CA LEU A 80 -7.52 -6.19 7.39
C LEU A 80 -8.11 -5.19 8.38
N THR A 81 -8.87 -4.20 7.90
CA THR A 81 -9.58 -3.29 8.80
C THR A 81 -10.69 -4.07 9.47
N ALA A 82 -10.67 -4.19 10.80
CA ALA A 82 -11.80 -4.72 11.56
C ALA A 82 -12.85 -3.60 11.73
N GLN A 83 -14.06 -3.82 11.22
CA GLN A 83 -15.20 -2.94 11.52
C GLN A 83 -15.80 -3.44 12.85
N PHE A 84 -15.81 -2.58 13.87
CA PHE A 84 -16.51 -2.82 15.14
C PHE A 84 -17.92 -2.20 15.08
#